data_AF-A0A6N6SX02-F1
#
_entry.id   AF-A0A6N6SX02-F1
#
_cell.length_a   1.000
_cell.length_b   1.000
_cell.length_c   1.000
_cell.angle_alpha   90.00
_cell.angle_beta   90.00
_cell.angle_gamma   90.00
#
_symmetry.space_group_name_H-M   'P 1'
#
loop_
_entity.id
_entity.type
_entity.pdbx_description
1 polymer ?
#
loop_
_entity_poly.entity_id
_entity_poly.type
_entity_poly.pdbx_seq_one_letter_code
_entity_poly.pdbx_strand_id
1 'polypeptide(L)'
;MHMDGKNRRQRRAERAQGHLDTSAFLRVADKFIDVANRENRRIKATELHMAFLYAAARYSAYVAKVILDVPNHETFVKDMTAHYQEMLRQNLGDPGLARPADSSS
;
A
#
# COMPACT_ATOMS: atom_id res chain seq x y z
N MET A 1 -6.50 -4.27 -38.45
CA MET A 1 -6.72 -3.02 -37.70
C MET A 1 -5.88 -3.05 -36.43
N HIS A 2 -4.96 -2.10 -36.27
CA HIS A 2 -4.01 -2.02 -35.17
C HIS A 2 -4.64 -1.23 -34.00
N MET A 3 -5.06 -1.93 -32.94
CA MET A 3 -5.71 -1.34 -31.74
C MET A 3 -4.78 -1.25 -30.51
N ASP A 4 -3.46 -1.44 -30.64
CA ASP A 4 -2.55 -1.43 -29.47
C ASP A 4 -1.85 -0.09 -29.19
N GLY A 5 -1.78 0.80 -30.18
CA GLY A 5 -1.01 2.05 -30.08
C GLY A 5 -1.63 3.12 -29.18
N LYS A 6 -2.97 3.22 -29.14
CA LYS A 6 -3.70 4.19 -28.31
C LYS A 6 -3.55 3.90 -26.82
N ASN A 7 -3.54 2.62 -26.44
CA ASN A 7 -3.44 2.18 -25.05
C ASN A 7 -2.03 2.46 -24.45
N ARG A 8 -0.96 2.35 -25.25
CA ARG A 8 0.41 2.61 -24.77
C ARG A 8 0.68 4.10 -24.49
N ARG A 9 0.15 5.01 -25.31
CA ARG A 9 0.32 6.46 -25.10
C ARG A 9 -0.50 6.96 -23.90
N GLN A 10 -1.72 6.46 -23.74
CA GLN A 10 -2.57 6.76 -22.59
C GLN A 10 -1.94 6.28 -21.27
N ARG A 11 -1.48 5.02 -21.20
CA ARG A 11 -0.74 4.51 -20.02
C ARG A 11 0.52 5.31 -19.70
N ARG A 12 1.21 5.86 -20.71
CA ARG A 12 2.38 6.72 -20.51
C ARG A 12 1.98 8.10 -19.96
N ALA A 13 0.89 8.67 -20.44
CA ALA A 13 0.36 9.94 -19.94
C ALA A 13 -0.15 9.81 -18.50
N GLU A 14 -0.87 8.74 -18.17
CA GLU A 14 -1.34 8.44 -16.81
C GLU A 14 -0.15 8.27 -15.83
N ARG A 15 0.90 7.56 -16.24
CA ARG A 15 2.15 7.46 -15.47
C ARG A 15 2.84 8.81 -15.32
N ALA A 16 2.82 9.67 -16.34
CA ALA A 16 3.39 11.02 -16.27
C ALA A 16 2.58 11.94 -15.33
N GLN A 17 1.31 11.64 -15.09
CA GLN A 17 0.45 12.31 -14.09
C GLN A 17 0.54 11.66 -12.69
N GLY A 18 1.40 10.66 -12.51
CA GLY A 18 1.63 10.01 -11.22
C GLY A 18 0.62 8.91 -10.85
N HIS A 19 -0.26 8.51 -11.78
CA HIS A 19 -1.16 7.38 -11.53
C HIS A 19 -0.39 6.06 -11.54
N LEU A 20 -0.66 5.22 -10.54
CA LEU A 20 -0.07 3.89 -10.40
C LEU A 20 -1.00 2.85 -11.02
N ASP A 21 -0.50 2.08 -11.98
CA ASP A 21 -1.11 0.79 -12.33
C ASP A 21 -0.87 -0.23 -11.20
N THR A 22 -1.57 -1.37 -11.21
CA THR A 22 -1.48 -2.38 -10.15
C THR A 22 -0.04 -2.80 -9.86
N SER A 23 0.78 -3.04 -10.90
CA SER A 23 2.18 -3.44 -10.72
C SER A 23 3.04 -2.31 -10.14
N ALA A 24 2.80 -1.06 -10.54
CA ALA A 24 3.48 0.09 -9.96
C ALA A 24 3.07 0.32 -8.50
N PHE A 25 1.78 0.12 -8.17
CA PHE A 25 1.27 0.19 -6.80
C PHE A 25 1.96 -0.84 -5.90
N LEU A 26 1.98 -2.11 -6.30
CA LEU A 26 2.62 -3.18 -5.53
C LEU A 26 4.11 -2.91 -5.30
N ARG A 27 4.84 -2.49 -6.35
CA ARG A 27 6.26 -2.11 -6.19
C ARG A 27 6.49 -0.93 -5.24
N VAL A 28 5.53 -0.01 -5.11
CA VAL A 28 5.61 1.07 -4.13
C VAL A 28 5.30 0.53 -2.73
N ALA A 29 4.30 -0.34 -2.59
CA ALA A 29 4.00 -1.03 -1.33
C ALA A 29 5.20 -1.84 -0.80
N ASP A 30 5.89 -2.58 -1.68
CA ASP A 30 7.07 -3.37 -1.35
C ASP A 30 8.19 -2.53 -0.74
N LYS A 31 8.35 -1.26 -1.15
CA LYS A 31 9.35 -0.36 -0.55
C LYS A 31 9.07 -0.07 0.92
N PHE A 32 7.80 0.01 1.33
CA PHE A 32 7.44 0.17 2.74
C PHE A 32 7.70 -1.12 3.53
N ILE A 33 7.45 -2.28 2.91
CA ILE A 33 7.78 -3.59 3.48
C ILE A 33 9.30 -3.74 3.64
N ASP A 34 10.10 -3.29 2.68
CA ASP A 34 11.56 -3.30 2.79
C ASP A 34 12.07 -2.46 3.96
N VAL A 35 11.45 -1.30 4.21
CA VAL A 35 11.76 -0.48 5.40
C VAL A 35 11.36 -1.25 6.66
N ALA A 36 10.18 -1.89 6.68
CA ALA A 36 9.75 -2.74 7.79
C ALA A 36 10.78 -3.82 8.10
N ASN A 37 11.21 -4.55 7.09
CA ASN A 37 12.14 -5.67 7.23
C ASN A 37 13.51 -5.24 7.75
N ARG A 38 13.95 -4.01 7.44
CA ARG A 38 15.19 -3.44 8.01
C ARG A 38 15.04 -3.14 9.50
N GLU A 39 13.93 -2.50 9.89
CA GLU A 39 13.66 -2.17 11.30
C GLU A 39 13.42 -3.41 12.17
N ASN A 40 12.78 -4.45 11.60
CA ASN A 40 12.50 -5.72 12.28
C ASN A 40 13.77 -6.48 12.72
N ARG A 41 14.95 -6.12 12.19
CA ARG A 41 16.24 -6.65 12.66
C ARG A 41 16.58 -6.21 14.09
N ARG A 42 15.95 -5.14 14.58
CA ARG A 42 16.23 -4.51 15.89
C ARG A 42 14.98 -4.37 16.75
N ILE A 43 13.80 -4.27 16.12
CA ILE A 43 12.51 -4.07 16.79
C ILE A 43 11.69 -5.36 16.69
N LYS A 44 11.00 -5.73 17.76
CA LYS A 44 10.11 -6.89 17.76
C LYS A 44 8.99 -6.70 16.72
N ALA A 45 8.72 -7.72 15.91
CA ALA A 45 7.67 -7.69 14.91
C ALA A 45 6.29 -7.26 15.47
N THR A 46 5.95 -7.70 16.70
CA THR A 46 4.72 -7.34 17.43
C THR A 46 4.58 -5.84 17.70
N GLU A 47 5.68 -5.15 17.95
CA GLU A 47 5.69 -3.69 18.13
C GLU A 47 5.73 -2.98 16.78
N LEU A 48 6.53 -3.52 15.85
CA LEU A 48 6.74 -2.90 14.55
C LEU A 48 5.46 -2.86 13.71
N HIS A 49 4.65 -3.92 13.69
CA HIS A 49 3.40 -3.89 12.92
C HIS A 49 2.40 -2.87 13.49
N MET A 50 2.41 -2.63 14.80
CA MET A 50 1.59 -1.58 15.43
C MET A 50 2.10 -0.18 15.05
N ALA A 51 3.42 0.00 14.98
CA ALA A 51 4.01 1.24 14.46
C ALA A 51 3.64 1.49 12.99
N PHE A 52 3.61 0.46 12.15
CA PHE A 52 3.11 0.56 10.76
C PHE A 52 1.66 0.97 10.68
N LEU A 53 0.79 0.34 11.48
CA LEU A 53 -0.64 0.69 11.52
C LEU A 53 -0.83 2.16 11.92
N TYR A 54 -0.11 2.62 12.93
CA TYR A 54 -0.14 4.02 13.35
C TYR A 54 0.37 4.98 12.26
N ALA A 55 1.48 4.65 11.60
CA ALA A 55 2.03 5.45 10.50
C ALA A 55 1.05 5.54 9.31
N ALA A 56 0.43 4.43 8.94
CA ALA A 56 -0.59 4.38 7.88
C ALA A 56 -1.81 5.26 8.23
N ALA A 57 -2.26 5.22 9.49
CA ALA A 57 -3.35 6.08 9.97
C ALA A 57 -2.99 7.57 9.89
N ARG A 58 -1.77 7.95 10.32
CA ARG A 58 -1.30 9.35 10.24
C ARG A 58 -1.22 9.85 8.80
N TYR A 59 -0.67 9.06 7.89
CA TYR A 59 -0.57 9.45 6.49
C TYR A 59 -1.96 9.56 5.84
N SER A 60 -2.86 8.62 6.15
CA SER A 60 -4.25 8.66 5.66
C SER A 60 -4.99 9.90 6.17
N ALA A 61 -4.80 10.27 7.44
CA ALA A 61 -5.38 11.50 8.00
C ALA A 61 -4.83 12.77 7.34
N TYR A 62 -3.53 12.81 7.04
CA TYR A 62 -2.92 13.91 6.28
C TYR A 62 -3.53 14.01 4.88
N VAL A 63 -3.68 12.89 4.16
CA VAL A 63 -4.31 12.88 2.83
C VAL A 63 -5.76 13.38 2.91
N ALA A 64 -6.56 12.84 3.84
CA ALA A 64 -7.96 13.25 3.98
C ALA A 64 -8.10 14.74 4.31
N LYS A 65 -7.33 15.24 5.28
CA LYS A 65 -7.48 16.60 5.80
C LYS A 65 -6.79 17.66 4.95
N VAL A 66 -5.59 17.39 4.44
CA VAL A 66 -4.72 18.40 3.84
C VAL A 66 -4.72 18.31 2.31
N ILE A 67 -4.80 17.11 1.75
CA ILE A 67 -4.73 16.91 0.30
C ILE A 67 -6.12 16.94 -0.33
N LEU A 68 -7.09 16.27 0.30
CA LEU A 68 -8.43 16.08 -0.24
C LEU A 68 -9.48 17.03 0.37
N ASP A 69 -9.17 17.68 1.50
CA ASP A 69 -10.08 18.53 2.27
C ASP A 69 -11.45 17.86 2.50
N VAL A 70 -11.44 16.62 2.98
CA VAL A 70 -12.66 15.81 3.14
C VAL A 70 -13.57 16.44 4.20
N PRO A 71 -14.83 16.80 3.86
CA PRO A 71 -15.71 17.51 4.80
C PRO A 71 -16.25 16.61 5.92
N ASN A 72 -16.37 15.29 5.67
CA ASN A 72 -16.82 14.32 6.65
C ASN A 72 -15.76 13.23 6.86
N HIS A 73 -14.95 13.40 7.91
CA HIS A 73 -13.89 12.46 8.24
C HIS A 73 -14.39 11.09 8.70
N GLU A 74 -15.58 10.99 9.30
CA GLU A 74 -16.12 9.70 9.78
C GLU A 74 -16.45 8.76 8.64
N THR A 75 -16.99 9.29 7.53
CA THR A 75 -17.19 8.50 6.30
C THR A 75 -15.85 8.00 5.75
N PHE A 76 -14.83 8.86 5.68
CA PHE A 76 -13.50 8.46 5.23
C PHE A 76 -12.88 7.37 6.12
N VAL A 77 -13.00 7.49 7.45
CA VAL A 77 -12.52 6.49 8.41
C VAL A 77 -13.23 5.15 8.19
N LYS A 78 -14.55 5.16 8.01
CA LYS A 78 -15.32 3.95 7.72
C LYS A 78 -14.86 3.26 6.43
N ASP A 79 -14.65 4.02 5.37
CA ASP A 79 -14.23 3.46 4.08
C ASP A 79 -12.80 2.90 4.15
N MET A 80 -11.88 3.64 4.76
CA MET A 80 -10.48 3.21 4.92
C MET A 80 -10.36 1.96 5.80
N THR A 81 -11.14 1.88 6.89
CA THR A 81 -11.13 0.69 7.76
C THR A 81 -11.73 -0.53 7.06
N ALA A 82 -12.77 -0.35 6.24
CA ALA A 82 -13.32 -1.43 5.43
C ALA A 82 -12.31 -1.95 4.40
N HIS A 83 -11.60 -1.05 3.70
CA HIS A 83 -10.53 -1.43 2.78
C HIS A 83 -9.39 -2.16 3.49
N TYR A 84 -8.95 -1.68 4.64
CA TYR A 84 -7.90 -2.35 5.42
C TYR A 84 -8.34 -3.76 5.86
N GLN A 85 -9.56 -3.92 6.37
CA GLN A 85 -10.09 -5.22 6.75
C GLN A 85 -10.09 -6.20 5.58
N GLU A 86 -10.54 -5.75 4.41
CA GLU A 86 -10.59 -6.60 3.22
C GLU A 86 -9.18 -6.99 2.74
N MET A 87 -8.26 -6.04 2.63
CA MET A 87 -6.87 -6.33 2.28
C MET A 87 -6.22 -7.29 3.29
N LEU A 88 -6.46 -7.10 4.58
CA LEU A 88 -5.92 -7.97 5.62
C LEU A 88 -6.46 -9.39 5.49
N ARG A 89 -7.77 -9.56 5.27
CA ARG A 89 -8.39 -10.88 5.04
C ARG A 89 -7.81 -11.57 3.80
N GLN A 90 -7.66 -10.84 2.69
CA GLN A 90 -7.09 -11.37 1.46
C GLN A 90 -5.65 -11.87 1.66
N ASN A 91 -4.81 -11.08 2.34
CA ASN A 91 -3.42 -11.47 2.60
C ASN A 91 -3.32 -12.62 3.61
N LEU A 92 -4.17 -12.67 4.64
CA LEU A 92 -4.23 -13.81 5.56
C LEU A 92 -4.71 -15.11 4.88
N GLY A 93 -5.51 -14.98 3.81
CA GLY A 93 -5.94 -16.09 2.96
C GLY A 93 -4.92 -16.49 1.90
N ASP A 94 -3.82 -15.75 1.74
CA ASP A 94 -2.80 -16.04 0.73
C ASP A 94 -1.86 -17.17 1.19
N PRO A 95 -1.88 -18.35 0.53
CA PRO A 95 -0.96 -19.45 0.86
C PRO A 95 0.50 -19.11 0.56
N GLY A 96 0.76 -18.07 -0.23
CA GLY A 96 2.07 -17.53 -0.56
C GLY A 96 2.61 -16.50 0.44
N LEU A 97 1.88 -16.19 1.52
CA LEU A 97 2.34 -15.35 2.64
C LEU A 97 3.42 -16.09 3.46
N ALA A 98 4.56 -16.38 2.83
CA ALA A 98 5.68 -17.09 3.43
C ALA A 98 6.50 -16.15 4.34
N ARG A 99 7.16 -16.72 5.35
CA ARG A 99 8.23 -16.03 6.07
C ARG A 99 9.25 -15.52 5.05
N PRO A 100 9.75 -14.27 5.17
CA PRO A 100 10.93 -13.86 4.41
C PRO A 100 11.98 -14.94 4.64
N ALA A 101 12.45 -15.53 3.54
CA ALA A 101 13.29 -16.71 3.56
C ALA A 101 14.38 -16.59 4.64
N ASP A 102 14.61 -17.68 5.36
CA ASP A 102 15.89 -18.00 5.93
C ASP A 102 16.92 -18.05 4.77
N SER A 103 17.33 -16.87 4.28
CA SER A 103 18.41 -16.74 3.31
C SER A 103 19.74 -16.85 4.06
N SER A 104 19.97 -18.04 4.58
CA SER A 104 21.27 -18.54 4.99
C SER A 104 21.57 -19.74 4.10
N SER A 105 22.33 -19.49 3.04
CA SER A 105 23.22 -20.43 2.38
C SER A 105 24.32 -19.62 1.70
#